data_AF-A0A9Q3JE60-F1
#
_entry.id   AF-A0A9Q3JE60-F1
#
_cell.length_a   1.000
_cell.length_b   1.000
_cell.length_c   1.000
_cell.angle_alpha   90.00
_cell.angle_beta   90.00
_cell.angle_gamma   90.00
#
_symmetry.space_group_name_H-M   'P 1'
#
loop_
_entity.id
_entity.type
_entity.pdbx_description
1 polymer ?
#
loop_
_entity_poly.entity_id
_entity_poly.type
_entity_poly.pdbx_seq_one_letter_code
_entity_poly.pdbx_strand_id
1 'polypeptide(L)'
;MHQKIPFLPFKTQITVTKVSPVSLELERFKSEKLTEAGISLHLTDKQEGELSSLLYYQKEAFASDKEPLEEIVGHEVDIILNIERPPPPLLRRPAYPASPKSRKAL
;
A
#
# COMPACT_ATOMS: atom_id res chain seq x y z
N MET A 1 35.14 43.92 31.84
CA MET A 1 34.90 43.86 30.38
C MET A 1 33.73 42.90 30.15
N HIS A 2 32.53 43.42 29.89
CA HIS A 2 31.35 42.60 29.58
C HIS A 2 30.87 42.94 28.16
N GLN A 3 31.13 42.04 27.20
CA GLN A 3 30.57 42.15 25.86
C GLN A 3 29.14 41.58 25.87
N LYS A 4 28.16 42.43 25.60
CA LYS A 4 26.79 42.03 25.28
C LYS A 4 26.75 41.61 23.82
N ILE A 5 26.46 40.33 23.55
CA ILE A 5 26.21 39.83 22.21
C ILE A 5 24.80 40.30 21.78
N PRO A 6 24.61 40.94 20.63
CA PRO A 6 23.29 41.33 20.17
C PRO A 6 22.51 40.09 19.72
N PHE A 7 21.36 39.85 20.38
CA PHE A 7 20.37 38.88 19.93
C PHE A 7 19.67 39.46 18.69
N LEU A 8 19.96 38.90 17.52
CA LEU A 8 19.24 39.23 16.30
C LEU A 8 17.96 38.37 16.21
N PRO A 9 16.77 38.97 16.04
CA PRO A 9 15.54 38.21 15.89
C PRO A 9 15.57 37.47 14.54
N PHE A 10 15.58 36.14 14.60
CA PHE A 10 15.45 35.28 13.43
C PHE A 10 14.01 35.45 12.89
N LYS A 11 13.85 36.23 11.81
CA LYS A 11 12.58 36.33 11.10
C LYS A 11 12.35 35.05 10.31
N THR A 12 11.62 34.10 10.89
CA THR A 12 11.06 32.97 10.13
C THR A 12 9.96 33.50 9.24
N GLN A 13 10.26 33.66 7.95
CA GLN A 13 9.23 33.89 6.94
C GLN A 13 8.56 32.55 6.65
N ILE A 14 7.32 32.39 7.13
CA ILE A 14 6.48 31.25 6.79
C ILE A 14 5.90 31.58 5.41
N THR A 15 6.53 31.08 4.36
CA THR A 15 5.98 31.14 3.01
C THR A 15 4.79 30.17 2.96
N VAL A 16 3.58 30.68 3.12
CA VAL A 16 2.35 29.91 2.94
C VAL A 16 2.17 29.71 1.43
N THR A 17 2.80 28.65 0.91
CA THR A 17 2.54 28.18 -0.44
C THR A 17 1.11 27.68 -0.50
N LYS A 18 0.31 28.17 -1.45
CA LYS A 18 -1.08 27.75 -1.67
C LYS A 18 -1.06 26.32 -2.21
N VAL A 19 -0.94 25.33 -1.32
CA VAL A 19 -0.82 23.91 -1.66
C VAL A 19 -2.16 23.44 -2.20
N SER A 20 -2.19 22.91 -3.42
CA SER A 20 -3.41 22.37 -4.02
C SER A 20 -3.83 21.11 -3.25
N PRO A 21 -5.13 20.78 -3.16
CA PRO A 21 -5.59 19.59 -2.44
C PRO A 21 -4.93 18.30 -2.93
N VAL A 22 -4.69 18.20 -4.24
CA VAL A 22 -4.00 17.05 -4.89
C VAL A 22 -2.56 16.88 -4.37
N SER A 23 -1.85 17.98 -4.10
CA SER A 23 -0.47 17.89 -3.59
C SER A 23 -0.40 17.41 -2.13
N LEU A 24 -1.45 17.61 -1.34
CA LEU A 24 -1.50 17.11 0.04
C LEU A 24 -1.73 15.60 0.09
N GLU A 25 -2.56 15.07 -0.79
CA GLU A 25 -2.80 13.61 -0.90
C GLU A 25 -1.57 12.87 -1.40
N LEU A 26 -0.84 13.45 -2.36
CA LEU A 26 0.41 12.90 -2.86
C LEU A 26 1.48 12.80 -1.75
N GLU A 27 1.62 13.84 -0.93
CA GLU A 27 2.57 13.82 0.19
C GLU A 27 2.16 12.83 1.28
N ARG A 28 0.86 12.69 1.57
CA ARG A 28 0.36 11.63 2.45
C ARG A 28 0.69 10.25 1.90
N PHE A 29 0.43 10.02 0.61
CA PHE A 29 0.76 8.76 -0.06
C PHE A 29 2.24 8.42 0.05
N LYS A 30 3.15 9.39 -0.18
CA LYS A 30 4.59 9.19 0.02
C LYS A 30 4.92 8.74 1.46
N SER A 31 4.36 9.43 2.45
CA SER A 31 4.62 9.16 3.87
C SER A 31 4.02 7.85 4.40
N GLU A 32 2.94 7.36 3.79
CA GLU A 32 2.25 6.15 4.25
C GLU A 32 2.67 4.91 3.46
N LYS A 33 2.97 5.06 2.16
CA LYS A 33 3.16 3.93 1.24
C LYS A 33 4.58 3.80 0.70
N LEU A 34 5.30 4.92 0.56
CA LEU A 34 6.64 4.90 -0.04
C LEU A 34 7.77 4.96 0.99
N THR A 35 7.47 5.19 2.27
CA THR A 35 8.51 5.28 3.32
C THR A 35 9.15 3.93 3.62
N GLU A 36 8.39 2.84 3.48
CA GLU A 36 8.88 1.47 3.58
C GLU A 36 9.35 0.92 2.23
N ALA A 37 9.13 1.65 1.13
CA ALA A 37 9.52 1.21 -0.19
C ALA A 37 11.04 1.36 -0.35
N GLY A 38 11.70 0.30 -0.81
CA GLY A 38 13.14 0.29 -1.12
C GLY A 38 13.47 1.05 -2.41
N ILE A 39 13.13 2.34 -2.49
CA ILE A 39 13.44 3.19 -3.64
C ILE A 39 14.96 3.43 -3.69
N SER A 40 15.52 3.38 -4.90
CA SER A 40 16.97 3.53 -5.10
C SER A 40 17.46 4.92 -4.70
N LEU A 41 18.54 4.95 -3.91
CA LEU A 41 19.23 6.19 -3.50
C LEU A 41 19.98 6.88 -4.65
N HIS A 42 20.07 6.24 -5.82
CA HIS A 42 20.75 6.80 -7.00
C HIS A 42 19.82 7.64 -7.89
N LEU A 43 18.55 7.79 -7.52
CA LEU A 43 17.61 8.64 -8.25
C LEU A 43 17.92 10.11 -7.98
N THR A 44 17.80 10.92 -9.02
CA THR A 44 17.78 12.38 -8.85
C THR A 44 16.42 12.84 -8.31
N ASP A 45 16.38 13.97 -7.61
CA ASP A 45 15.15 14.55 -7.04
C ASP A 45 14.00 14.65 -8.07
N LYS A 46 14.36 14.96 -9.33
CA LYS A 46 13.40 15.03 -10.43
C LYS A 46 12.79 13.65 -10.75
N GLN A 47 13.63 12.62 -10.84
CA GLN A 47 13.18 11.26 -11.13
C GLN A 47 12.38 10.67 -9.97
N GLU A 48 12.76 10.96 -8.74
CA GLU A 48 12.00 10.55 -7.55
C GLU A 48 10.62 11.21 -7.52
N GLY A 49 10.53 12.49 -7.86
CA GLY A 49 9.27 13.21 -7.98
C GLY A 49 8.37 12.64 -9.09
N GLU A 50 8.94 12.33 -10.25
CA GLU A 50 8.24 11.71 -11.38
C GLU A 50 7.74 10.30 -11.00
N LEU A 51 8.58 9.48 -10.37
CA LEU A 51 8.24 8.15 -9.89
C LEU A 51 7.11 8.19 -8.85
N SER A 52 7.23 9.06 -7.84
CA SER A 52 6.22 9.19 -6.79
C SER A 52 4.87 9.61 -7.37
N SER A 53 4.88 10.52 -8.34
CA SER A 53 3.68 10.96 -9.05
C SER A 53 3.06 9.80 -9.85
N LEU A 54 3.88 9.06 -10.61
CA LEU A 54 3.42 7.91 -11.38
C LEU A 54 2.76 6.84 -10.48
N LEU A 55 3.41 6.49 -9.37
CA LEU A 55 2.89 5.51 -8.41
C LEU A 55 1.58 5.98 -7.78
N TYR A 56 1.45 7.28 -7.49
CA TYR A 56 0.22 7.84 -6.95
C TYR A 56 -0.94 7.79 -7.95
N TYR A 57 -0.70 8.19 -9.21
CA TYR A 57 -1.74 8.15 -10.25
C TYR A 57 -2.18 6.72 -10.57
N GLN A 58 -1.26 5.76 -10.48
CA GLN A 58 -1.53 4.36 -10.79
C GLN A 58 -1.77 3.49 -9.56
N LYS A 59 -2.07 4.08 -8.40
CA LYS A 59 -2.19 3.38 -7.10
C LYS A 59 -3.17 2.20 -7.12
N GLU A 60 -4.24 2.30 -7.90
CA GLU A 60 -5.29 1.26 -8.04
C GLU A 60 -4.83 0.04 -8.86
N ALA A 61 -3.73 0.16 -9.62
CA ALA A 61 -3.17 -0.96 -10.36
C ALA A 61 -2.33 -1.91 -9.48
N PHE A 62 -2.07 -1.52 -8.22
CA PHE A 62 -1.29 -2.30 -7.27
C PHE A 62 -2.19 -2.94 -6.22
N ALA A 63 -1.90 -4.18 -5.86
CA ALA A 63 -2.60 -4.86 -4.78
C ALA A 63 -2.42 -4.11 -3.45
N SER A 64 -3.51 -3.92 -2.70
CA SER A 64 -3.46 -3.38 -1.34
C SER A 64 -4.24 -4.26 -0.39
N ASP A 65 -3.82 -4.36 0.87
CA ASP A 65 -4.50 -5.17 1.89
C ASP A 65 -5.96 -4.72 2.15
N LYS A 66 -6.30 -3.50 1.73
CA LYS A 66 -7.64 -2.91 1.89
C LYS A 66 -8.58 -3.23 0.72
N GLU A 67 -8.04 -3.57 -0.44
CA GLU A 67 -8.79 -3.75 -1.68
C GLU A 67 -8.59 -5.18 -2.18
N PRO A 68 -9.62 -6.04 -2.10
CA PRO A 68 -9.48 -7.43 -2.51
C PRO A 68 -9.23 -7.50 -4.02
N LEU A 69 -8.29 -8.37 -4.43
CA LEU A 69 -8.00 -8.67 -5.84
C LEU A 69 -9.15 -9.38 -6.58
N GLU A 70 -10.28 -9.59 -5.90
CA GLU A 70 -11.35 -10.50 -6.30
C GLU A 70 -12.42 -9.83 -7.18
N GLU A 71 -12.36 -8.50 -7.40
CA GLU A 71 -13.30 -7.77 -8.25
C GLU A 71 -12.92 -7.82 -9.74
N ILE A 72 -12.53 -9.01 -10.23
CA ILE A 72 -12.27 -9.22 -11.65
C ILE A 72 -13.59 -9.58 -12.33
N VAL A 73 -14.16 -8.62 -13.06
CA VAL A 73 -15.38 -8.83 -13.86
C VAL A 73 -15.16 -9.96 -14.87
N GLY A 74 -16.06 -10.94 -14.87
CA GLY A 74 -16.04 -12.06 -15.84
C GLY A 74 -15.20 -13.27 -15.45
N HIS A 75 -14.68 -13.36 -14.22
CA HIS A 75 -14.03 -14.58 -13.68
C HIS A 75 -14.99 -15.45 -12.86
N GLU A 76 -16.29 -15.37 -13.11
CA GLU A 76 -17.30 -16.22 -12.48
C GLU A 76 -17.10 -17.68 -12.93
N VAL A 77 -17.05 -18.60 -11.98
CA VAL A 77 -16.84 -20.04 -12.26
C VAL A 77 -18.11 -20.81 -11.93
N ASP A 78 -18.75 -21.36 -12.96
CA ASP A 78 -19.88 -22.28 -12.81
C ASP A 78 -19.40 -23.70 -12.50
N ILE A 79 -19.48 -24.09 -11.23
CA ILE A 79 -19.13 -25.45 -10.78
C ILE A 79 -20.40 -26.31 -10.76
N ILE A 80 -20.59 -27.13 -11.80
CA ILE A 80 -21.71 -28.08 -11.89
C ILE A 80 -21.22 -29.48 -11.47
N LEU A 81 -21.86 -30.05 -10.44
CA LEU A 81 -21.60 -31.43 -10.03
C LEU A 81 -22.42 -32.40 -10.87
N ASN A 82 -21.74 -33.18 -11.71
CA ASN A 82 -22.36 -34.25 -12.50
C ASN A 82 -22.60 -35.51 -11.64
N ILE A 83 -23.52 -35.44 -10.67
CA ILE A 83 -23.93 -36.60 -9.86
C ILE A 83 -25.43 -36.84 -9.95
N GLU A 84 -25.82 -38.10 -10.09
CA GLU A 84 -27.20 -38.55 -9.96
C GLU A 84 -27.56 -38.77 -8.47
N ARG A 85 -28.83 -38.56 -8.11
CA ARG A 85 -29.31 -38.73 -6.73
C ARG A 85 -29.52 -40.21 -6.37
N PRO A 86 -29.36 -40.61 -5.09
CA PRO A 86 -28.92 -39.78 -3.97
C PRO A 86 -27.39 -39.64 -3.99
N PRO A 87 -26.85 -38.47 -3.63
CA PRO A 87 -25.41 -38.31 -3.51
C PRO A 87 -24.87 -39.38 -2.55
N PRO A 88 -23.70 -39.98 -2.82
CA PRO A 88 -23.05 -40.82 -1.82
C PRO A 88 -22.83 -39.98 -0.56
N PRO A 89 -23.03 -40.53 0.65
CA PRO A 89 -22.80 -39.78 1.88
C PRO A 89 -21.39 -39.22 1.82
N LEU A 90 -21.27 -37.90 1.82
CA LEU A 90 -19.99 -37.18 1.80
C LEU A 90 -19.16 -37.72 2.95
N LEU A 91 -18.17 -38.56 2.64
CA LEU A 91 -17.22 -39.07 3.61
C LEU A 91 -16.28 -37.91 3.98
N ARG A 92 -16.79 -36.93 4.74
CA ARG A 92 -15.99 -35.84 5.29
C ARG A 92 -15.16 -36.43 6.42
N ARG A 93 -14.06 -37.09 6.06
CA ARG A 93 -12.95 -37.20 7.00
C ARG A 93 -12.60 -35.77 7.39
N PRO A 94 -12.40 -35.46 8.68
CA PRO A 94 -11.88 -34.15 9.06
C PRO A 94 -10.60 -33.91 8.26
N ALA A 95 -10.37 -32.66 7.86
CA ALA A 95 -9.12 -32.29 7.22
C ALA A 95 -7.96 -32.83 8.08
N TYR A 96 -6.99 -33.49 7.45
CA TYR A 96 -5.84 -33.98 8.18
C TYR A 96 -5.18 -32.81 8.92
N PRO A 97 -4.73 -33.00 10.17
CA PRO A 97 -4.14 -31.93 10.94
C PRO A 97 -2.94 -31.35 10.17
N ALA A 98 -2.91 -30.02 10.03
CA ALA A 98 -1.80 -29.34 9.38
C ALA A 98 -0.46 -29.70 10.05
N SER A 99 0.60 -29.83 9.25
CA SER A 99 1.94 -30.07 9.79
C SER A 99 2.37 -28.91 10.72
N PRO A 100 3.27 -29.14 11.69
CA PRO A 100 3.77 -28.06 12.56
C PRO A 100 4.37 -26.88 11.78
N LYS A 101 4.97 -27.14 10.62
CA LYS A 101 5.51 -26.11 9.72
C LYS A 101 4.39 -25.32 9.06
N SER A 102 3.38 -26.00 8.52
CA SER A 102 2.22 -25.37 7.87
C SER A 102 1.42 -24.51 8.85
N ARG A 103 1.28 -24.97 10.11
CA ARG A 103 0.57 -24.21 11.15
C ARG A 103 1.26 -22.91 11.55
N LYS A 104 2.58 -22.78 11.36
CA LYS A 104 3.32 -21.54 11.63
C LYS A 104 3.23 -20.50 10.51
N ALA A 105 2.81 -20.92 9.32
CA ALA A 105 2.76 -20.10 8.11
C ALA A 105 1.34 -19.59 7.78
N LEU A 106 0.33 -20.15 8.44
CA LEU A 106 -1.05 -19.66 8.49
C LEU A 106 -1.14 -18.59 9.58
#